data_AF-A0A956HH24-F1
#
_entry.id   AF-A0A956HH24-F1
#
_cell.length_a   1.000
_cell.length_b   1.000
_cell.length_c   1.000
_cell.angle_alpha   90.00
_cell.angle_beta   90.00
_cell.angle_gamma   90.00
#
_symmetry.space_group_name_H-M   'P 1'
#
loop_
_entity.id
_entity.type
_entity.pdbx_description
1 polymer ?
#
loop_
_entity_poly.entity_id
_entity_poly.type
_entity_poly.pdbx_seq_one_letter_code
_entity_poly.pdbx_strand_id
1 'polypeptide(L)'
;MLPPRPVVIALALLAFPTAAAAEEVPADFSPEYVDELVGFDDFTYDTDWIPADSPIQLRLIAHGGNTVTIAMPGDGVYDWDAGELHFEGAEGAGAFAVDVGFELNAKVRIDIFGIQAETDLLGPYDLAVISDATFTPYLLAGNPERPAQIADATGFVTIAEVPIVELGGIADGDLHIDAAIEVEGSLEGAQIEATVAAPSPQTEVFVTEYEARPLDAGPGPDPDPFAVTGTLTCHLKTAPTMIVKPTLVLEILFVEYEVADIEIPISLPEVDDDIVFDPILMEFARPEAPTPDTDTDGTDSDATTGDSDSSTSDSAGTTGDDSDTGTSGSGTGTGGPSTTDGDDTTAGPGDTGSGDTDSIGSVGESGMRGEEEGCGCQSGGDAGGLALALLVLPALLRRRGGRR
;
A
#
# COMPACT_ATOMS: atom_id res chain seq x y z
N MET A 1 15.58 1.37 -81.00
CA MET A 1 16.76 1.50 -80.12
C MET A 1 16.84 2.95 -79.67
N LEU A 2 16.73 3.20 -78.36
CA LEU A 2 16.86 4.52 -77.74
C LEU A 2 18.08 4.48 -76.80
N PRO A 3 18.88 5.56 -76.70
CA PRO A 3 20.04 5.58 -75.81
C PRO A 3 19.59 5.70 -74.34
N PRO A 4 20.33 5.09 -73.39
CA PRO A 4 20.04 5.24 -71.96
C PRO A 4 20.38 6.66 -71.50
N ARG A 5 19.50 7.25 -70.68
CA ARG A 5 19.77 8.53 -69.99
C ARG A 5 20.44 8.25 -68.65
N PRO A 6 21.50 8.98 -68.27
CA PRO A 6 22.07 8.88 -66.94
C PRO A 6 21.09 9.46 -65.91
N VAL A 7 20.73 8.66 -64.90
CA VAL A 7 20.01 9.14 -63.72
C VAL A 7 21.04 9.72 -62.76
N VAL A 8 21.05 11.05 -62.63
CA VAL A 8 21.85 11.74 -61.61
C VAL A 8 21.08 11.66 -60.29
N ILE A 9 21.52 10.77 -59.39
CA ILE A 9 21.00 10.72 -58.03
C ILE A 9 21.64 11.87 -57.25
N ALA A 10 20.89 12.96 -57.10
CA ALA A 10 21.27 14.06 -56.22
C ALA A 10 21.05 13.61 -54.76
N LEU A 11 22.13 13.21 -54.09
CA LEU A 11 22.11 12.86 -52.67
C LEU A 11 21.98 14.16 -51.86
N ALA A 12 20.75 14.54 -51.52
CA ALA A 12 20.49 15.64 -50.62
C ALA A 12 20.92 15.22 -49.19
N LEU A 13 22.08 15.72 -48.75
CA LEU A 13 22.47 15.74 -47.34
C LEU A 13 21.48 16.66 -46.59
N LEU A 14 20.40 16.06 -46.11
CA LEU A 14 19.58 16.64 -45.05
C LEU A 14 20.45 16.64 -43.79
N ALA A 15 21.04 17.80 -43.50
CA ALA A 15 21.49 18.11 -42.15
C ALA A 15 20.23 18.18 -41.28
N PHE A 16 19.87 17.06 -40.66
CA PHE A 16 18.92 17.07 -39.57
C PHE A 16 19.55 17.93 -38.47
N PRO A 17 18.87 18.99 -37.98
CA PRO A 17 19.31 19.61 -36.74
C PRO A 17 19.29 18.51 -35.69
N THR A 18 20.41 18.29 -35.03
CA THR A 18 20.41 17.67 -33.71
C THR A 18 19.64 18.61 -32.82
N ALA A 19 18.34 18.35 -32.66
CA ALA A 19 17.62 18.85 -31.51
C ALA A 19 18.44 18.41 -30.30
N ALA A 20 18.74 19.34 -29.38
CA ALA A 20 19.04 18.94 -28.02
C ALA A 20 17.86 18.06 -27.60
N ALA A 21 18.14 16.82 -27.19
CA ALA A 21 17.13 16.05 -26.49
C ALA A 21 16.89 16.78 -25.17
N ALA A 22 15.63 16.94 -24.78
CA ALA A 22 15.31 17.46 -23.46
C ALA A 22 16.02 16.59 -22.43
N GLU A 23 16.65 17.23 -21.43
CA GLU A 23 17.36 16.50 -20.38
C GLU A 23 16.34 15.99 -19.35
N GLU A 24 15.62 14.95 -19.75
CA GLU A 24 14.73 14.16 -18.90
C GLU A 24 15.57 13.31 -17.94
N VAL A 25 15.37 13.49 -16.63
CA VAL A 25 16.02 12.71 -15.58
C VAL A 25 14.95 11.88 -14.84
N PRO A 26 14.99 10.54 -14.91
CA PRO A 26 14.11 9.68 -14.13
C PRO A 26 14.64 9.50 -12.70
N ALA A 27 13.72 9.33 -11.75
CA ALA A 27 13.98 8.91 -10.39
C ALA A 27 12.90 7.89 -9.95
N ASP A 28 13.33 6.83 -9.26
CA ASP A 28 12.45 5.73 -8.84
C ASP A 28 11.26 6.24 -8.01
N PHE A 29 10.06 5.90 -8.46
CA PHE A 29 8.81 6.09 -7.76
C PHE A 29 8.01 4.80 -7.81
N SER A 30 8.39 3.88 -6.92
CA SER A 30 7.80 2.54 -6.79
C SER A 30 7.02 2.36 -5.47
N PRO A 31 5.81 2.96 -5.29
CA PRO A 31 4.98 2.73 -4.12
C PRO A 31 4.63 1.26 -3.90
N GLU A 32 4.81 0.79 -2.67
CA GLU A 32 4.34 -0.51 -2.20
C GLU A 32 3.34 -0.30 -1.05
N TYR A 33 2.32 -1.15 -0.99
CA TYR A 33 1.33 -1.17 0.08
C TYR A 33 1.02 -2.62 0.43
N VAL A 34 1.12 -2.94 1.72
CA VAL A 34 0.75 -4.23 2.27
C VAL A 34 -0.19 -3.97 3.43
N ASP A 35 -1.43 -4.45 3.31
CA ASP A 35 -2.41 -4.43 4.39
C ASP A 35 -2.72 -5.86 4.80
N GLU A 36 -2.23 -6.24 5.98
CA GLU A 36 -2.60 -7.46 6.68
C GLU A 36 -3.99 -7.25 7.32
N LEU A 37 -5.01 -7.21 6.45
CA LEU A 37 -6.41 -7.14 6.81
C LEU A 37 -6.83 -8.37 7.61
N VAL A 38 -6.75 -8.23 8.94
CA VAL A 38 -7.29 -9.17 9.93
C VAL A 38 -6.45 -10.45 10.05
N GLY A 39 -5.80 -10.63 11.21
CA GLY A 39 -5.41 -11.96 11.65
C GLY A 39 -6.66 -12.78 11.99
N PHE A 40 -6.60 -14.11 12.00
CA PHE A 40 -7.75 -15.01 12.18
C PHE A 40 -8.68 -14.74 13.39
N ASP A 41 -8.26 -13.87 14.33
CA ASP A 41 -9.01 -13.47 15.52
C ASP A 41 -10.11 -12.41 15.29
N ASP A 42 -10.04 -11.51 14.27
CA ASP A 42 -11.01 -10.37 14.19
C ASP A 42 -12.27 -10.64 13.33
N PHE A 43 -12.30 -11.68 12.50
CA PHE A 43 -13.52 -12.15 11.84
C PHE A 43 -13.93 -13.53 12.37
N THR A 44 -15.18 -13.66 12.80
CA THR A 44 -15.79 -14.94 13.16
C THR A 44 -17.22 -14.98 12.64
N TYR A 45 -17.50 -15.97 11.79
CA TYR A 45 -18.84 -16.31 11.33
C TYR A 45 -19.31 -17.62 11.97
N ASP A 46 -20.58 -17.68 12.35
CA ASP A 46 -21.19 -18.86 12.96
C ASP A 46 -22.54 -19.13 12.28
N THR A 47 -22.73 -20.32 11.72
CA THR A 47 -24.00 -20.70 11.05
C THR A 47 -25.17 -20.87 12.00
N ASP A 48 -24.90 -20.92 13.31
CA ASP A 48 -25.73 -21.60 14.29
C ASP A 48 -26.05 -23.05 13.86
N TRP A 49 -27.03 -23.69 14.50
CA TRP A 49 -27.39 -25.08 14.26
C TRP A 49 -28.32 -25.24 13.05
N ILE A 50 -27.78 -25.80 11.97
CA ILE A 50 -28.47 -26.03 10.70
C ILE A 50 -28.64 -27.53 10.38
N PRO A 51 -29.80 -27.96 9.83
CA PRO A 51 -31.06 -27.23 9.79
C PRO A 51 -31.62 -27.00 11.21
N ALA A 52 -32.35 -25.91 11.42
CA ALA A 52 -33.06 -25.67 12.67
C ALA A 52 -34.10 -26.78 12.94
N ASP A 53 -34.32 -27.12 14.21
CA ASP A 53 -35.26 -28.15 14.69
C ASP A 53 -35.12 -29.57 14.08
N SER A 54 -34.00 -29.86 13.40
CA SER A 54 -33.69 -31.18 12.87
C SER A 54 -33.13 -32.11 13.98
N PRO A 55 -33.42 -33.44 13.93
CA PRO A 55 -32.78 -34.41 14.83
C PRO A 55 -31.27 -34.55 14.65
N ILE A 56 -30.73 -34.08 13.52
CA ILE A 56 -29.31 -34.03 13.20
C ILE A 56 -29.00 -32.61 12.71
N GLN A 57 -28.02 -31.97 13.34
CA GLN A 57 -27.70 -30.57 13.10
C GLN A 57 -26.18 -30.40 13.05
N LEU A 58 -25.74 -29.60 12.10
CA LEU A 58 -24.36 -29.14 11.94
C LEU A 58 -24.28 -27.69 12.42
N ARG A 59 -23.14 -27.29 12.97
CA ARG A 59 -22.78 -25.90 13.19
C ARG A 59 -21.36 -25.70 12.69
N LEU A 60 -21.17 -24.71 11.83
CA LEU A 60 -19.88 -24.32 11.29
C LEU A 60 -19.50 -22.96 11.87
N ILE A 61 -18.25 -22.85 12.32
CA ILE A 61 -17.65 -21.63 12.85
C ILE A 61 -16.42 -21.35 11.98
N ALA A 62 -16.46 -20.27 11.20
CA ALA A 62 -15.39 -19.88 10.31
C ALA A 62 -14.67 -18.64 10.85
N HIS A 63 -13.36 -18.77 10.98
CA HIS A 63 -12.41 -17.68 11.19
C HIS A 63 -11.79 -17.33 9.85
N GLY A 64 -11.46 -16.06 9.62
CA GLY A 64 -10.95 -15.62 8.34
C GLY A 64 -10.13 -14.34 8.44
N GLY A 65 -9.28 -14.15 7.45
CA GLY A 65 -8.43 -12.97 7.28
C GLY A 65 -8.00 -12.85 5.83
N ASN A 66 -7.50 -11.69 5.44
CA ASN A 66 -6.98 -11.45 4.10
C ASN A 66 -5.73 -10.58 4.12
N THR A 67 -4.95 -10.61 3.06
CA THR A 67 -3.81 -9.73 2.89
C THR A 67 -3.87 -9.12 1.51
N VAL A 68 -3.93 -7.79 1.45
CA VAL A 68 -3.86 -7.04 0.20
C VAL A 68 -2.43 -6.60 0.01
N THR A 69 -1.84 -6.95 -1.14
CA THR A 69 -0.50 -6.50 -1.54
C THR A 69 -0.62 -5.76 -2.86
N ILE A 70 -0.08 -4.54 -2.91
CA ILE A 70 -0.06 -3.69 -4.10
C ILE A 70 1.36 -3.19 -4.32
N ALA A 71 1.86 -3.32 -5.55
CA ALA A 71 3.11 -2.73 -6.00
C ALA A 71 2.87 -1.88 -7.25
N MET A 72 3.42 -0.67 -7.25
CA MET A 72 3.25 0.35 -8.29
C MET A 72 4.60 0.82 -8.86
N PRO A 73 5.46 -0.08 -9.38
CA PRO A 73 6.80 0.29 -9.83
C PRO A 73 6.78 1.22 -11.05
N GLY A 74 7.65 2.22 -11.03
CA GLY A 74 7.81 3.19 -12.10
C GLY A 74 8.75 4.32 -11.71
N ASP A 75 8.74 5.39 -12.49
CA ASP A 75 9.60 6.56 -12.31
C ASP A 75 8.78 7.85 -12.24
N GLY A 76 9.21 8.79 -11.40
CA GLY A 76 8.98 10.21 -11.67
C GLY A 76 10.03 10.70 -12.66
N VAL A 77 9.64 11.48 -13.67
CA VAL A 77 10.53 11.98 -14.72
C VAL A 77 10.48 13.50 -14.73
N TYR A 78 11.63 14.16 -14.51
CA TYR A 78 11.74 15.61 -14.53
C TYR A 78 12.44 16.08 -15.80
N ASP A 79 11.76 16.90 -16.60
CA ASP A 79 12.32 17.59 -17.76
C ASP A 79 12.94 18.92 -17.29
N TRP A 80 14.27 19.00 -17.32
CA TRP A 80 15.02 20.20 -16.93
C TRP A 80 14.90 21.38 -17.89
N ASP A 81 14.56 21.15 -19.17
CA ASP A 81 14.35 22.21 -20.18
C ASP A 81 12.94 22.80 -20.08
N ALA A 82 11.94 21.99 -19.76
CA ALA A 82 10.56 22.43 -19.53
C ALA A 82 10.33 22.95 -18.09
N GLY A 83 11.05 22.41 -17.11
CA GLY A 83 10.77 22.61 -15.68
C GLY A 83 9.50 21.88 -15.23
N GLU A 84 9.22 20.72 -15.83
CA GLU A 84 8.01 19.94 -15.61
C GLU A 84 8.34 18.54 -15.06
N LEU A 85 7.51 18.06 -14.14
CA LEU A 85 7.52 16.68 -13.65
C LEU A 85 6.35 15.92 -14.31
N HIS A 86 6.55 14.66 -14.68
CA HIS A 86 5.48 13.70 -14.94
C HIS A 86 5.83 12.34 -14.29
N PHE A 87 4.91 11.39 -14.38
CA PHE A 87 5.08 10.03 -13.84
C PHE A 87 4.87 8.99 -14.93
N GLU A 88 5.70 7.95 -14.94
CA GLU A 88 5.62 6.82 -15.87
C GLU A 88 5.65 5.50 -15.12
N GLY A 89 4.54 4.76 -15.15
CA GLY A 89 4.51 3.39 -14.60
C GLY A 89 5.24 2.40 -15.50
N ALA A 90 5.96 1.45 -14.89
CA ALA A 90 6.65 0.41 -15.63
C ALA A 90 5.65 -0.58 -16.28
N GLU A 91 5.74 -0.73 -17.61
CA GLU A 91 4.78 -1.50 -18.44
C GLU A 91 4.54 -2.92 -17.90
N GLY A 92 3.31 -3.19 -17.45
CA GLY A 92 2.90 -4.50 -16.91
C GLY A 92 3.63 -4.98 -15.66
N ALA A 93 4.32 -4.10 -14.93
CA ALA A 93 5.06 -4.42 -13.71
C ALA A 93 4.27 -4.13 -12.42
N GLY A 94 3.14 -3.43 -12.51
CA GLY A 94 2.19 -3.25 -11.41
C GLY A 94 1.55 -4.57 -11.00
N ALA A 95 1.37 -4.75 -9.70
CA ALA A 95 0.76 -5.94 -9.12
C ALA A 95 -0.28 -5.54 -8.08
N PHE A 96 -1.43 -6.22 -8.10
CA PHE A 96 -2.47 -6.17 -7.08
C PHE A 96 -2.83 -7.61 -6.76
N ALA A 97 -2.62 -8.02 -5.51
CA ALA A 97 -2.90 -9.36 -5.04
C ALA A 97 -3.75 -9.32 -3.77
N VAL A 98 -4.66 -10.28 -3.67
CA VAL A 98 -5.47 -10.55 -2.49
C VAL A 98 -5.23 -12.01 -2.11
N ASP A 99 -4.58 -12.24 -0.96
CA ASP A 99 -4.55 -13.54 -0.29
C ASP A 99 -5.73 -13.60 0.69
N VAL A 100 -6.45 -14.73 0.74
CA VAL A 100 -7.58 -14.93 1.66
C VAL A 100 -7.38 -16.25 2.38
N GLY A 101 -7.26 -16.20 3.70
CA GLY A 101 -7.07 -17.35 4.58
C GLY A 101 -8.29 -17.62 5.45
N PHE A 102 -8.61 -18.89 5.67
CA PHE A 102 -9.68 -19.33 6.59
C PHE A 102 -9.21 -20.44 7.52
N GLU A 103 -9.75 -20.42 8.74
CA GLU A 103 -9.82 -21.57 9.64
C GLU A 103 -11.30 -21.96 9.79
N LEU A 104 -11.66 -23.22 9.51
CA LEU A 104 -13.02 -23.73 9.73
C LEU A 104 -13.06 -24.73 10.89
N ASN A 105 -13.99 -24.53 11.82
CA ASN A 105 -14.35 -25.45 12.89
C ASN A 105 -15.76 -26.00 12.68
N ALA A 106 -15.97 -27.29 12.92
CA ALA A 106 -17.27 -27.96 12.73
C ALA A 106 -17.75 -28.68 13.99
N LYS A 107 -19.06 -28.61 14.26
CA LYS A 107 -19.73 -29.31 15.36
C LYS A 107 -20.97 -30.03 14.84
N VAL A 108 -21.19 -31.27 15.27
CA VAL A 108 -22.43 -32.02 14.98
C VAL A 108 -23.19 -32.31 16.27
N ARG A 109 -24.49 -32.00 16.27
CA ARG A 109 -25.46 -32.33 17.32
C ARG A 109 -26.47 -33.35 16.80
N ILE A 110 -26.71 -34.38 17.60
CA ILE A 110 -27.76 -35.37 17.38
C ILE A 110 -28.73 -35.30 18.56
N ASP A 111 -30.03 -35.13 18.31
CA ASP A 111 -31.11 -35.29 19.29
C ASP A 111 -32.16 -36.26 18.73
N ILE A 112 -32.03 -37.53 19.10
CA ILE A 112 -32.89 -38.62 18.62
C ILE A 112 -33.39 -39.42 19.82
N PHE A 113 -34.72 -39.53 19.94
CA PHE A 113 -35.41 -40.22 21.04
C PHE A 113 -34.99 -39.77 22.46
N GLY A 114 -34.53 -38.51 22.61
CA GLY A 114 -34.05 -37.95 23.87
C GLY A 114 -32.60 -38.34 24.23
N ILE A 115 -31.86 -38.92 23.28
CA ILE A 115 -30.42 -39.08 23.35
C ILE A 115 -29.81 -37.85 22.68
N GLN A 116 -29.14 -37.02 23.47
CA GLN A 116 -28.41 -35.85 22.99
C GLN A 116 -26.91 -36.15 22.98
N ALA A 117 -26.27 -35.92 21.83
CA ALA A 117 -24.83 -35.98 21.65
C ALA A 117 -24.36 -34.75 20.88
N GLU A 118 -23.23 -34.17 21.29
CA GLU A 118 -22.52 -33.11 20.57
C GLU A 118 -21.08 -33.58 20.35
N THR A 119 -20.56 -33.36 19.14
CA THR A 119 -19.16 -33.64 18.78
C THR A 119 -18.49 -32.36 18.32
N ASP A 120 -17.34 -32.05 18.92
CA ASP A 120 -16.35 -31.18 18.31
C ASP A 120 -15.58 -32.01 17.27
N LEU A 121 -15.79 -31.73 15.98
CA LEU A 121 -15.06 -32.38 14.91
C LEU A 121 -13.76 -31.59 14.70
N LEU A 122 -12.65 -32.22 15.06
CA LEU A 122 -11.38 -31.56 15.38
C LEU A 122 -10.59 -31.10 14.14
N GLY A 123 -10.23 -29.82 14.17
CA GLY A 123 -9.04 -29.28 13.51
C GLY A 123 -9.36 -28.07 12.64
N PRO A 124 -8.58 -26.96 12.73
CA PRO A 124 -8.74 -25.85 11.81
C PRO A 124 -8.38 -26.32 10.40
N TYR A 125 -9.32 -26.16 9.47
CA TYR A 125 -9.08 -26.43 8.06
C TYR A 125 -8.58 -25.17 7.36
N ASP A 126 -7.26 -25.09 7.19
CA ASP A 126 -6.60 -23.98 6.52
C ASP A 126 -6.90 -23.99 5.01
N LEU A 127 -7.63 -22.99 4.53
CA LEU A 127 -7.82 -22.73 3.11
C LEU A 127 -7.25 -21.34 2.77
N ALA A 128 -6.27 -21.31 1.87
CA ALA A 128 -5.62 -20.08 1.39
C ALA A 128 -5.76 -19.95 -0.13
N VAL A 129 -6.14 -18.76 -0.61
CA VAL A 129 -6.27 -18.45 -2.04
C VAL A 129 -5.65 -17.09 -2.33
N ILE A 130 -4.59 -17.11 -3.15
CA ILE A 130 -3.96 -15.92 -3.71
C ILE A 130 -4.58 -15.67 -5.08
N SER A 131 -5.24 -14.52 -5.24
CA SER A 131 -5.73 -14.01 -6.52
C SER A 131 -4.91 -12.77 -6.90
N ASP A 132 -4.38 -12.71 -8.12
CA ASP A 132 -3.55 -11.60 -8.57
C ASP A 132 -3.98 -11.00 -9.93
N ALA A 133 -3.73 -9.70 -10.08
CA ALA A 133 -3.84 -8.95 -11.31
C ALA A 133 -2.54 -8.17 -11.56
N THR A 134 -2.10 -8.15 -12.81
CA THR A 134 -0.95 -7.34 -13.27
C THR A 134 -1.45 -6.24 -14.20
N PHE A 135 -0.82 -5.06 -14.12
CA PHE A 135 -1.22 -3.85 -14.85
C PHE A 135 -0.03 -2.90 -14.99
N THR A 136 -0.19 -1.82 -15.75
CA THR A 136 0.75 -0.71 -15.85
C THR A 136 0.37 0.38 -14.83
N PRO A 137 1.24 0.73 -13.86
CA PRO A 137 0.99 1.83 -12.93
C PRO A 137 0.78 3.17 -13.66
N TYR A 138 0.18 4.20 -13.06
CA TYR A 138 -0.32 4.26 -11.67
C TYR A 138 -1.85 4.15 -11.57
N LEU A 139 -2.50 3.64 -12.63
CA LEU A 139 -3.95 3.55 -12.76
C LEU A 139 -4.67 4.90 -12.62
N LEU A 140 -4.00 6.01 -12.99
CA LEU A 140 -4.58 7.35 -13.00
C LEU A 140 -5.59 7.51 -14.15
N ALA A 141 -6.28 8.65 -14.23
CA ALA A 141 -7.24 8.87 -15.30
C ALA A 141 -6.55 8.81 -16.67
N GLY A 142 -7.13 8.10 -17.63
CA GLY A 142 -6.53 7.90 -18.96
C GLY A 142 -5.72 6.61 -19.11
N ASN A 143 -5.33 5.96 -18.01
CA ASN A 143 -4.75 4.62 -18.04
C ASN A 143 -5.80 3.60 -18.57
N PRO A 144 -5.51 2.80 -19.60
CA PRO A 144 -6.48 1.88 -20.21
C PRO A 144 -6.78 0.64 -19.34
N GLU A 145 -5.96 0.38 -18.32
CA GLU A 145 -6.10 -0.77 -17.41
C GLU A 145 -6.80 -0.38 -16.09
N ARG A 146 -7.29 0.85 -15.96
CA ARG A 146 -8.06 1.35 -14.80
C ARG A 146 -9.57 1.01 -14.93
N PRO A 147 -10.24 0.46 -13.90
CA PRO A 147 -9.65 -0.17 -12.71
C PRO A 147 -8.95 -1.49 -13.04
N ALA A 148 -7.85 -1.75 -12.33
CA ALA A 148 -7.28 -3.08 -12.26
C ALA A 148 -8.25 -3.96 -11.46
N GLN A 149 -8.67 -5.08 -12.04
CA GLN A 149 -9.74 -5.92 -11.50
C GLN A 149 -9.24 -7.34 -11.20
N ILE A 150 -9.61 -7.84 -10.03
CA ILE A 150 -9.57 -9.25 -9.67
C ILE A 150 -11.01 -9.76 -9.68
N ALA A 151 -11.23 -10.87 -10.38
CA ALA A 151 -12.49 -11.59 -10.40
C ALA A 151 -12.17 -13.08 -10.60
N ASP A 152 -11.73 -13.72 -9.52
CA ASP A 152 -11.36 -15.14 -9.52
C ASP A 152 -12.28 -15.94 -8.60
N ALA A 153 -12.45 -17.22 -8.92
CA ALA A 153 -13.30 -18.15 -8.18
C ALA A 153 -12.68 -19.54 -8.23
N THR A 154 -12.37 -20.10 -7.07
CA THR A 154 -11.90 -21.48 -6.97
C THR A 154 -13.05 -22.46 -7.20
N GLY A 155 -12.73 -23.62 -7.78
CA GLY A 155 -13.67 -24.74 -7.76
C GLY A 155 -13.72 -25.35 -6.36
N PHE A 156 -14.88 -25.92 -6.00
CA PHE A 156 -15.03 -26.65 -4.73
C PHE A 156 -13.92 -27.68 -4.52
N VAL A 157 -13.23 -27.57 -3.39
CA VAL A 157 -12.21 -28.51 -2.89
C VAL A 157 -12.65 -29.07 -1.55
N THR A 158 -12.47 -30.37 -1.36
CA THR A 158 -12.71 -31.03 -0.07
C THR A 158 -11.65 -30.58 0.92
N ILE A 159 -12.05 -29.78 1.90
CA ILE A 159 -11.19 -29.30 2.99
C ILE A 159 -11.22 -30.23 4.20
N ALA A 160 -12.34 -30.95 4.41
CA ALA A 160 -12.50 -31.91 5.50
C ALA A 160 -13.20 -33.20 5.05
N GLU A 161 -12.74 -34.32 5.59
CA GLU A 161 -13.40 -35.63 5.54
C GLU A 161 -13.24 -36.24 6.94
N VAL A 162 -14.32 -36.24 7.73
CA VAL A 162 -14.29 -36.60 9.15
C VAL A 162 -15.23 -37.77 9.43
N PRO A 163 -14.69 -38.97 9.74
CA PRO A 163 -15.52 -40.13 10.05
C PRO A 163 -16.11 -39.99 11.45
N ILE A 164 -17.44 -40.08 11.54
CA ILE A 164 -18.21 -40.00 12.78
C ILE A 164 -18.32 -41.41 13.35
N VAL A 165 -17.27 -41.82 14.06
CA VAL A 165 -17.15 -43.18 14.62
C VAL A 165 -17.71 -43.26 16.03
N GLU A 166 -18.60 -44.24 16.26
CA GLU A 166 -19.08 -44.66 17.58
C GLU A 166 -19.60 -43.52 18.47
N LEU A 167 -20.52 -42.70 17.95
CA LEU A 167 -21.32 -41.77 18.78
C LEU A 167 -22.23 -42.56 19.74
N GLY A 168 -21.68 -42.98 20.87
CA GLY A 168 -22.30 -43.90 21.83
C GLY A 168 -22.53 -45.32 21.29
N GLY A 169 -22.00 -45.66 20.11
CA GLY A 169 -22.30 -46.91 19.40
C GLY A 169 -23.73 -46.97 18.82
N ILE A 170 -24.34 -45.81 18.55
CA ILE A 170 -25.73 -45.68 18.07
C ILE A 170 -25.80 -45.11 16.64
N ALA A 171 -24.76 -44.37 16.24
CA ALA A 171 -24.61 -43.75 14.93
C ALA A 171 -23.19 -43.98 14.37
N ASP A 172 -23.12 -44.19 13.06
CA ASP A 172 -21.89 -44.18 12.26
C ASP A 172 -22.13 -43.45 10.93
N GLY A 173 -21.06 -42.92 10.33
CA GLY A 173 -21.14 -42.19 9.05
C GLY A 173 -19.98 -41.21 8.87
N ASP A 174 -20.11 -40.27 7.94
CA ASP A 174 -19.04 -39.39 7.49
C ASP A 174 -19.54 -37.95 7.27
N LEU A 175 -18.72 -36.97 7.66
CA LEU A 175 -18.87 -35.56 7.30
C LEU A 175 -17.81 -35.17 6.26
N HIS A 176 -18.26 -34.85 5.05
CA HIS A 176 -17.44 -34.15 4.05
C HIS A 176 -17.73 -32.65 4.12
N ILE A 177 -16.69 -31.83 3.99
CA ILE A 177 -16.84 -30.39 3.80
C ILE A 177 -16.06 -30.00 2.55
N ASP A 178 -16.77 -29.57 1.53
CA ASP A 178 -16.20 -28.89 0.38
C ASP A 178 -16.29 -27.38 0.57
N ALA A 179 -15.28 -26.64 0.09
CA ALA A 179 -15.29 -25.18 0.11
C ALA A 179 -14.80 -24.61 -1.23
N ALA A 180 -15.35 -23.46 -1.62
CA ALA A 180 -14.88 -22.61 -2.69
C ALA A 180 -14.71 -21.18 -2.16
N ILE A 181 -13.87 -20.39 -2.81
CA ILE A 181 -13.64 -18.97 -2.50
C ILE A 181 -13.80 -18.19 -3.79
N GLU A 182 -14.58 -17.12 -3.73
CA GLU A 182 -14.76 -16.12 -4.76
C GLU A 182 -14.11 -14.81 -4.27
N VAL A 183 -13.28 -14.18 -5.11
CA VAL A 183 -12.57 -12.94 -4.79
C VAL A 183 -12.88 -11.91 -5.88
N GLU A 184 -13.64 -10.88 -5.50
CA GLU A 184 -13.79 -9.67 -6.30
C GLU A 184 -12.91 -8.56 -5.71
N GLY A 185 -12.16 -7.86 -6.57
CA GLY A 185 -11.29 -6.77 -6.18
C GLY A 185 -11.19 -5.71 -7.29
N SER A 186 -11.06 -4.45 -6.91
CA SER A 186 -10.90 -3.31 -7.83
C SER A 186 -9.94 -2.30 -7.24
N LEU A 187 -9.01 -1.82 -8.06
CA LEU A 187 -8.02 -0.81 -7.67
C LEU A 187 -7.96 0.31 -8.72
N GLU A 188 -8.03 1.56 -8.27
CA GLU A 188 -7.91 2.76 -9.11
C GLU A 188 -6.96 3.79 -8.52
N GLY A 189 -6.06 4.35 -9.33
CA GLY A 189 -5.28 5.53 -8.94
C GLY A 189 -6.17 6.75 -8.83
N ALA A 190 -6.21 7.38 -7.65
CA ALA A 190 -6.94 8.62 -7.44
C ALA A 190 -6.08 9.82 -7.81
N GLN A 191 -4.87 9.92 -7.23
CA GLN A 191 -3.92 10.99 -7.49
C GLN A 191 -2.51 10.63 -7.02
N ILE A 192 -1.50 11.31 -7.58
CA ILE A 192 -0.17 11.45 -6.97
C ILE A 192 0.00 12.90 -6.51
N GLU A 193 0.40 13.10 -5.26
CA GLU A 193 0.83 14.41 -4.74
C GLU A 193 2.36 14.48 -4.74
N ALA A 194 2.94 15.48 -5.42
CA ALA A 194 4.38 15.73 -5.44
C ALA A 194 4.70 17.02 -4.68
N THR A 195 5.42 16.90 -3.56
CA THR A 195 5.77 18.04 -2.68
C THR A 195 7.27 18.31 -2.67
N VAL A 196 7.63 19.57 -2.87
CA VAL A 196 8.99 20.13 -2.76
C VAL A 196 9.08 20.93 -1.47
N ALA A 197 10.12 20.72 -0.67
CA ALA A 197 10.36 21.49 0.56
C ALA A 197 11.29 22.71 0.37
N ALA A 198 12.22 22.62 -0.58
CA ALA A 198 13.24 23.63 -0.87
C ALA A 198 13.62 23.58 -2.35
N PRO A 199 14.02 24.70 -2.99
CA PRO A 199 14.28 26.01 -2.40
C PRO A 199 13.02 26.84 -2.09
N SER A 200 11.88 26.49 -2.67
CA SER A 200 10.57 27.05 -2.32
C SER A 200 9.55 25.93 -2.08
N PRO A 201 8.76 25.95 -1.00
CA PRO A 201 7.70 24.97 -0.80
C PRO A 201 6.65 25.00 -1.91
N GLN A 202 6.44 23.85 -2.56
CA GLN A 202 5.47 23.67 -3.65
C GLN A 202 4.83 22.29 -3.52
N THR A 203 3.57 22.17 -3.97
CA THR A 203 2.83 20.90 -4.01
C THR A 203 2.00 20.88 -5.27
N GLU A 204 2.23 19.89 -6.13
CA GLU A 204 1.48 19.66 -7.37
C GLU A 204 0.73 18.32 -7.30
N VAL A 205 -0.43 18.24 -7.95
CA VAL A 205 -1.32 17.07 -7.89
C VAL A 205 -1.60 16.56 -9.31
N PHE A 206 -1.34 15.28 -9.49
CA PHE A 206 -1.43 14.55 -10.74
C PHE A 206 -2.63 13.61 -10.68
N VAL A 207 -3.61 13.80 -11.56
CA VAL A 207 -4.85 12.98 -11.60
C VAL A 207 -5.00 12.22 -12.91
N THR A 208 -4.14 12.50 -13.90
CA THR A 208 -4.16 11.93 -15.24
C THR A 208 -2.80 11.30 -15.55
N GLU A 209 -2.81 10.10 -16.14
CA GLU A 209 -1.60 9.38 -16.54
C GLU A 209 -0.81 10.20 -17.59
N TYR A 210 0.52 10.25 -17.46
CA TYR A 210 1.43 11.05 -18.29
C TYR A 210 1.13 12.57 -18.33
N GLU A 211 0.42 13.13 -17.33
CA GLU A 211 0.26 14.57 -17.22
C GLU A 211 1.55 15.22 -16.69
N ALA A 212 2.16 16.08 -17.52
CA ALA A 212 3.26 16.94 -17.09
C ALA A 212 2.72 18.16 -16.32
N ARG A 213 3.39 18.50 -15.20
CA ARG A 213 3.08 19.66 -14.36
C ARG A 213 4.34 20.49 -14.11
N PRO A 214 4.29 21.83 -14.26
CA PRO A 214 5.39 22.70 -13.86
C PRO A 214 5.73 22.55 -12.38
N LEU A 215 7.00 22.35 -12.06
CA LEU A 215 7.50 22.23 -10.70
C LEU A 215 8.88 22.88 -10.64
N ASP A 216 9.01 24.01 -9.93
CA ASP A 216 10.22 24.85 -9.99
C ASP A 216 11.31 24.32 -9.07
N ALA A 217 12.35 23.71 -9.65
CA ALA A 217 13.56 23.31 -8.95
C ALA A 217 14.35 24.50 -8.38
N GLY A 218 14.04 25.73 -8.82
CA GLY A 218 14.69 26.97 -8.40
C GLY A 218 16.08 27.18 -8.99
N PRO A 219 16.63 28.40 -8.83
CA PRO A 219 17.79 28.85 -9.57
C PRO A 219 19.13 28.32 -9.02
N GLY A 220 20.01 27.91 -9.92
CA GLY A 220 21.41 27.59 -9.63
C GLY A 220 21.68 26.10 -9.40
N PRO A 221 22.87 25.77 -8.87
CA PRO A 221 23.29 24.38 -8.64
C PRO A 221 22.81 23.80 -7.30
N ASP A 222 22.14 24.58 -6.44
CA ASP A 222 21.72 24.16 -5.10
C ASP A 222 20.20 24.30 -4.94
N PRO A 223 19.47 23.31 -4.38
CA PRO A 223 19.95 21.98 -4.00
C PRO A 223 20.17 21.06 -5.21
N ASP A 224 21.26 20.29 -5.18
CA ASP A 224 21.53 19.14 -6.05
C ASP A 224 21.79 17.91 -5.15
N PRO A 225 20.99 16.84 -5.25
CA PRO A 225 19.85 16.68 -6.16
C PRO A 225 18.67 17.61 -5.81
N PHE A 226 17.83 17.87 -6.82
CA PHE A 226 16.50 18.42 -6.60
C PHE A 226 15.58 17.34 -6.03
N ALA A 227 15.10 17.58 -4.81
CA ALA A 227 14.40 16.60 -3.99
C ALA A 227 12.87 16.83 -4.03
N VAL A 228 12.13 15.82 -4.45
CA VAL A 228 10.66 15.81 -4.54
C VAL A 228 10.12 14.62 -3.75
N THR A 229 9.13 14.83 -2.89
CA THR A 229 8.43 13.74 -2.18
C THR A 229 7.11 13.43 -2.87
N GLY A 230 6.98 12.24 -3.44
CA GLY A 230 5.75 11.74 -4.08
C GLY A 230 4.92 10.90 -3.11
N THR A 231 3.59 11.06 -3.13
CA THR A 231 2.64 10.24 -2.37
C THR A 231 1.51 9.80 -3.29
N LEU A 232 1.35 8.49 -3.50
CA LEU A 232 0.25 7.92 -4.27
C LEU A 232 -0.99 7.74 -3.37
N THR A 233 -2.17 8.02 -3.90
CA THR A 233 -3.46 7.66 -3.30
C THR A 233 -4.25 6.83 -4.30
N CYS A 234 -4.78 5.69 -3.86
CA CYS A 234 -5.64 4.82 -4.66
C CYS A 234 -6.96 4.56 -3.95
N HIS A 235 -8.02 4.32 -4.71
CA HIS A 235 -9.27 3.77 -4.20
C HIS A 235 -9.22 2.25 -4.31
N LEU A 236 -9.37 1.55 -3.18
CA LEU A 236 -9.30 0.09 -3.08
C LEU A 236 -10.68 -0.46 -2.68
N LYS A 237 -11.19 -1.41 -3.47
CA LYS A 237 -12.36 -2.20 -3.13
C LYS A 237 -12.04 -3.69 -3.16
N THR A 238 -12.45 -4.43 -2.13
CA THR A 238 -12.39 -5.90 -2.09
C THR A 238 -13.67 -6.48 -1.48
N ALA A 239 -14.13 -7.62 -2.01
CA ALA A 239 -15.28 -8.35 -1.50
C ALA A 239 -15.06 -9.87 -1.63
N PRO A 240 -14.28 -10.49 -0.72
CA PRO A 240 -14.08 -11.92 -0.73
C PRO A 240 -15.28 -12.66 -0.11
N THR A 241 -15.60 -13.84 -0.62
CA THR A 241 -16.67 -14.72 -0.10
C THR A 241 -16.22 -16.17 -0.15
N MET A 242 -16.34 -16.89 0.97
CA MET A 242 -16.21 -18.35 1.00
C MET A 242 -17.59 -19.00 0.89
N ILE A 243 -17.72 -20.03 0.04
CA ILE A 243 -18.93 -20.84 -0.09
C ILE A 243 -18.61 -22.24 0.46
N VAL A 244 -19.25 -22.60 1.57
CA VAL A 244 -19.07 -23.92 2.20
C VAL A 244 -20.23 -24.86 1.84
N LYS A 245 -19.89 -26.10 1.53
CA LYS A 245 -20.79 -27.22 1.20
C LYS A 245 -20.54 -28.41 2.13
N PRO A 246 -21.21 -28.47 3.29
CA PRO A 246 -21.19 -29.67 4.11
C PRO A 246 -22.08 -30.76 3.50
N THR A 247 -21.58 -31.99 3.55
CA THR A 247 -22.32 -33.23 3.23
C THR A 247 -22.11 -34.20 4.38
N LEU A 248 -23.14 -34.36 5.21
CA LEU A 248 -23.17 -35.24 6.38
C LEU A 248 -24.08 -36.43 6.10
N VAL A 249 -23.53 -37.64 6.10
CA VAL A 249 -24.27 -38.89 5.99
C VAL A 249 -24.13 -39.66 7.29
N LEU A 250 -25.24 -40.10 7.89
CA LEU A 250 -25.27 -40.82 9.16
C LEU A 250 -26.27 -41.98 9.12
N GLU A 251 -25.81 -43.21 9.35
CA GLU A 251 -26.67 -44.35 9.68
C GLU A 251 -26.93 -44.37 11.20
N ILE A 252 -28.20 -44.29 11.60
CA ILE A 252 -28.62 -44.31 13.01
C ILE A 252 -29.69 -45.38 13.17
N LEU A 253 -29.38 -46.44 13.93
CA LEU A 253 -30.26 -47.60 14.14
C LEU A 253 -30.83 -48.20 12.83
N PHE A 254 -30.00 -48.35 11.80
CA PHE A 254 -30.36 -48.84 10.46
C PHE A 254 -31.26 -47.90 9.64
N VAL A 255 -31.27 -46.60 9.97
CA VAL A 255 -31.90 -45.54 9.18
C VAL A 255 -30.84 -44.55 8.76
N GLU A 256 -30.68 -44.37 7.45
CA GLU A 256 -29.79 -43.39 6.85
C GLU A 256 -30.42 -41.99 6.91
N TYR A 257 -29.63 -41.01 7.33
CA TYR A 257 -29.96 -39.59 7.36
C TYR A 257 -28.88 -38.83 6.60
N GLU A 258 -29.31 -37.86 5.80
CA GLU A 258 -28.44 -37.07 4.94
C GLU A 258 -28.72 -35.57 5.16
N VAL A 259 -27.67 -34.79 5.36
CA VAL A 259 -27.69 -33.33 5.30
C VAL A 259 -26.64 -32.92 4.25
N ALA A 260 -27.11 -32.73 3.02
CA ALA A 260 -26.30 -32.45 1.84
C ALA A 260 -26.91 -31.29 1.03
N ASP A 261 -26.21 -30.87 -0.04
CA ASP A 261 -26.65 -29.83 -0.99
C ASP A 261 -26.99 -28.45 -0.36
N ILE A 262 -26.44 -28.14 0.81
CA ILE A 262 -26.55 -26.80 1.43
C ILE A 262 -25.34 -25.96 1.02
N GLU A 263 -25.58 -24.82 0.34
CA GLU A 263 -24.57 -23.79 0.09
C GLU A 263 -24.65 -22.71 1.17
N ILE A 264 -23.51 -22.47 1.85
CA ILE A 264 -23.40 -21.51 2.95
C ILE A 264 -22.40 -20.43 2.52
N PRO A 265 -22.87 -19.26 2.04
CA PRO A 265 -22.00 -18.13 1.73
C PRO A 265 -21.58 -17.42 3.02
N ILE A 266 -20.27 -17.20 3.14
CA ILE A 266 -19.60 -16.53 4.24
C ILE A 266 -18.85 -15.34 3.64
N SER A 267 -19.49 -14.19 3.66
CA SER A 267 -18.90 -12.92 3.24
C SER A 267 -17.92 -12.43 4.30
N LEU A 268 -16.72 -12.07 3.86
CA LEU A 268 -15.66 -11.52 4.70
C LEU A 268 -15.85 -10.00 4.84
N PRO A 269 -15.07 -9.31 5.70
CA PRO A 269 -15.00 -7.87 5.69
C PRO A 269 -14.69 -7.33 4.28
N GLU A 270 -15.59 -6.52 3.75
CA GLU A 270 -15.34 -5.76 2.51
C GLU A 270 -14.44 -4.56 2.83
N VAL A 271 -13.52 -4.24 1.91
CA VAL A 271 -12.81 -2.95 1.90
C VAL A 271 -13.44 -2.08 0.82
N ASP A 272 -13.64 -0.79 1.08
CA ASP A 272 -14.16 0.21 0.14
C ASP A 272 -13.67 1.60 0.59
N ASP A 273 -12.36 1.82 0.51
CA ASP A 273 -11.65 2.91 1.15
C ASP A 273 -10.55 3.51 0.24
N ASP A 274 -10.15 4.75 0.54
CA ASP A 274 -9.02 5.40 -0.11
C ASP A 274 -7.72 5.08 0.67
N ILE A 275 -6.81 4.34 0.04
CA ILE A 275 -5.49 3.99 0.59
C ILE A 275 -4.46 5.04 0.19
N VAL A 276 -3.62 5.43 1.14
CA VAL A 276 -2.50 6.36 0.95
C VAL A 276 -1.20 5.58 1.15
N PHE A 277 -0.34 5.60 0.15
CA PHE A 277 0.95 4.91 0.18
C PHE A 277 1.97 5.72 1.00
N ASP A 278 3.02 5.06 1.48
CA ASP A 278 4.13 5.75 2.14
C ASP A 278 4.81 6.76 1.17
N PRO A 279 5.15 7.98 1.62
CA PRO A 279 5.79 8.98 0.76
C PRO A 279 7.21 8.57 0.34
N ILE A 280 7.50 8.64 -0.96
CA ILE A 280 8.79 8.31 -1.55
C ILE A 280 9.57 9.58 -1.89
N LEU A 281 10.85 9.63 -1.51
CA LEU A 281 11.78 10.69 -1.88
C LEU A 281 12.43 10.38 -3.24
N MET A 282 12.08 11.15 -4.26
CA MET A 282 12.74 11.19 -5.56
C MET A 282 13.86 12.24 -5.55
N GLU A 283 15.01 11.90 -6.13
CA GLU A 283 16.19 12.76 -6.21
C GLU A 283 16.63 12.95 -7.67
N PHE A 284 16.39 14.13 -8.22
CA PHE A 284 16.74 14.49 -9.60
C PHE A 284 18.08 15.22 -9.63
N ALA A 285 19.11 14.59 -10.21
CA ALA A 285 20.41 15.23 -10.41
C ALA A 285 20.28 16.41 -11.38
N ARG A 286 20.94 17.53 -11.08
CA ARG A 286 20.96 18.70 -11.98
C ARG A 286 21.88 18.49 -13.19
N PRO A 287 21.51 19.00 -14.38
CA PRO A 287 22.43 19.11 -15.50
C PRO A 287 23.70 19.87 -15.14
N GLU A 288 24.85 19.44 -15.68
CA GLU A 288 26.08 20.22 -15.53
C GLU A 288 25.91 21.59 -16.19
N ALA A 289 26.16 22.67 -15.44
CA ALA A 289 26.11 24.02 -15.98
C ALA A 289 27.06 24.13 -17.19
N PRO A 290 26.61 24.71 -18.33
CA PRO A 290 27.42 24.74 -19.54
C PRO A 290 28.74 25.45 -19.23
N THR A 291 29.85 24.74 -19.42
CA THR A 291 31.18 25.34 -19.25
C THR A 291 31.25 26.56 -20.16
N PRO A 292 31.55 27.76 -19.63
CA PRO A 292 31.59 28.97 -20.44
C PRO A 292 32.64 28.76 -21.51
N ASP A 293 32.20 28.78 -22.78
CA ASP A 293 33.06 28.58 -23.94
C ASP A 293 34.29 29.45 -23.77
N THR A 294 35.41 28.79 -23.46
CA THR A 294 36.69 29.47 -23.32
C THR A 294 37.26 29.63 -24.72
N ASP A 295 36.47 30.32 -25.54
CA ASP A 295 36.80 30.81 -26.86
C ASP A 295 38.08 31.61 -26.69
N THR A 296 39.17 30.89 -26.94
CA THR A 296 40.52 31.35 -26.73
C THR A 296 40.75 32.33 -27.87
N ASP A 297 40.49 33.59 -27.56
CA ASP A 297 40.49 34.72 -28.48
C ASP A 297 41.80 34.71 -29.27
N GLY A 298 41.74 34.13 -30.47
CA GLY A 298 42.86 33.92 -31.38
C GLY A 298 43.27 35.22 -32.06
N THR A 299 43.48 36.25 -31.25
CA THR A 299 43.87 37.58 -31.68
C THR A 299 45.39 37.64 -31.76
N ASP A 300 45.93 37.04 -32.83
CA ASP A 300 47.27 37.33 -33.34
C ASP A 300 47.32 38.79 -33.82
N SER A 301 47.44 39.72 -32.89
CA SER A 301 47.70 41.14 -33.16
C SER A 301 49.19 41.45 -33.07
N ASP A 302 49.91 41.12 -34.14
CA ASP A 302 51.26 41.61 -34.40
C ASP A 302 51.21 43.12 -34.69
N ALA A 303 51.43 43.95 -33.67
CA ALA A 303 51.40 45.41 -33.76
C ALA A 303 52.51 46.07 -32.91
N THR A 304 53.67 46.17 -33.56
CA THR A 304 54.88 46.92 -33.18
C THR A 304 54.70 48.27 -32.45
N THR A 305 55.47 48.44 -31.35
CA THR A 305 56.18 49.68 -30.90
C THR A 305 55.42 51.01 -30.78
N GLY A 306 55.39 51.58 -29.56
CA GLY A 306 54.90 52.94 -29.29
C GLY A 306 55.28 53.48 -27.90
N ASP A 307 56.54 53.81 -27.71
CA ASP A 307 57.13 54.39 -26.49
C ASP A 307 56.77 55.89 -26.31
N SER A 308 56.50 56.35 -25.07
CA SER A 308 56.65 57.76 -24.59
C SER A 308 56.09 57.98 -23.17
N ASP A 309 56.95 58.48 -22.27
CA ASP A 309 56.62 58.95 -20.91
C ASP A 309 55.77 60.25 -20.86
N SER A 310 55.07 60.51 -19.74
CA SER A 310 55.45 61.61 -18.81
C SER A 310 54.48 61.86 -17.62
N SER A 311 54.92 61.45 -16.42
CA SER A 311 55.02 62.25 -15.18
C SER A 311 53.83 62.99 -14.49
N THR A 312 53.67 62.68 -13.19
CA THR A 312 53.44 63.58 -12.01
C THR A 312 52.13 64.38 -11.84
N SER A 313 51.35 64.13 -10.76
CA SER A 313 51.51 64.83 -9.44
C SER A 313 50.32 64.65 -8.45
N ASP A 314 50.63 64.13 -7.26
CA ASP A 314 50.17 64.45 -5.89
C ASP A 314 48.86 65.21 -5.58
N SER A 315 48.02 64.58 -4.74
CA SER A 315 47.38 65.14 -3.50
C SER A 315 46.55 64.02 -2.82
N ALA A 316 46.78 63.55 -1.58
CA ALA A 316 46.90 64.17 -0.25
C ALA A 316 45.54 64.36 0.49
N GLY A 317 45.41 63.71 1.67
CA GLY A 317 44.26 63.78 2.60
C GLY A 317 43.64 62.39 2.88
N THR A 318 43.93 61.59 3.92
CA THR A 318 44.02 61.74 5.41
C THR A 318 42.69 61.74 6.17
N THR A 319 42.67 61.03 7.32
CA THR A 319 41.58 60.91 8.34
C THR A 319 40.31 60.24 7.82
N GLY A 320 39.65 59.31 8.51
CA GLY A 320 39.62 58.73 9.87
C GLY A 320 38.33 57.87 9.93
N ASP A 321 37.87 57.23 10.99
CA ASP A 321 38.37 57.02 12.36
C ASP A 321 37.62 55.77 12.92
N ASP A 322 37.93 55.35 14.14
CA ASP A 322 37.41 54.16 14.83
C ASP A 322 35.86 53.96 14.84
N SER A 323 35.37 52.71 14.95
CA SER A 323 34.86 52.16 16.24
C SER A 323 33.87 50.97 16.13
N ASP A 324 34.26 49.89 16.82
CA ASP A 324 33.51 49.00 17.73
C ASP A 324 32.09 48.43 17.47
N THR A 325 32.08 47.11 17.65
CA THR A 325 31.04 46.24 18.24
C THR A 325 30.00 46.87 19.18
N GLY A 326 28.74 46.42 19.08
CA GLY A 326 27.68 46.79 20.03
C GLY A 326 26.45 45.88 20.05
N THR A 327 26.51 44.77 20.79
CA THR A 327 25.34 43.95 21.15
C THR A 327 24.33 44.73 21.99
N SER A 328 23.04 44.62 21.72
CA SER A 328 21.98 44.87 22.71
C SER A 328 20.65 44.21 22.32
N GLY A 329 20.05 43.50 23.29
CA GLY A 329 18.70 42.96 23.18
C GLY A 329 17.85 43.37 24.39
N SER A 330 16.60 43.73 24.13
CA SER A 330 15.43 43.83 25.02
C SER A 330 14.32 44.51 24.19
N GLY A 331 13.05 44.11 24.19
CA GLY A 331 12.35 43.25 25.14
C GLY A 331 11.45 44.08 26.05
N THR A 332 10.21 44.35 25.63
CA THR A 332 8.99 44.53 26.45
C THR A 332 7.84 45.02 25.58
N GLY A 333 6.87 44.15 25.30
CA GLY A 333 5.57 44.50 24.70
C GLY A 333 4.45 44.17 25.68
N THR A 334 4.05 45.13 26.51
CA THR A 334 2.98 44.97 27.49
C THR A 334 1.60 45.06 26.82
N GLY A 335 0.83 43.97 26.83
CA GLY A 335 -0.53 43.93 26.29
C GLY A 335 -1.53 43.23 27.21
N GLY A 336 -2.59 43.94 27.59
CA GLY A 336 -3.76 43.44 28.31
C GLY A 336 -4.44 44.57 29.11
N PRO A 337 -5.61 44.34 29.72
CA PRO A 337 -6.67 43.40 29.37
C PRO A 337 -7.97 44.13 28.96
N SER A 338 -8.95 43.45 28.38
CA SER A 338 -10.34 43.96 28.36
C SER A 338 -11.37 42.83 28.43
N THR A 339 -12.02 42.74 29.58
CA THR A 339 -13.27 42.01 29.85
C THR A 339 -14.45 42.71 29.18
N THR A 340 -15.44 41.97 28.66
CA THR A 340 -16.83 42.44 28.64
C THR A 340 -17.80 41.26 28.68
N ASP A 341 -18.61 41.21 29.74
CA ASP A 341 -19.72 40.28 29.95
C ASP A 341 -21.00 40.73 29.20
N GLY A 342 -22.04 39.87 29.17
CA GLY A 342 -23.37 40.18 28.63
C GLY A 342 -23.87 39.07 27.70
N ASP A 343 -24.47 37.96 28.15
CA ASP A 343 -25.55 37.73 29.13
C ASP A 343 -26.99 37.80 28.54
N ASP A 344 -27.70 36.71 28.82
CA ASP A 344 -29.13 36.55 29.10
C ASP A 344 -30.21 36.12 28.05
N THR A 345 -30.99 35.10 28.51
CA THR A 345 -32.38 34.63 28.24
C THR A 345 -32.98 34.57 26.80
N THR A 346 -33.92 33.68 26.42
CA THR A 346 -34.84 32.66 27.02
C THR A 346 -35.21 31.61 25.93
N ALA A 347 -35.88 30.45 26.07
CA ALA A 347 -36.41 29.59 27.17
C ALA A 347 -36.73 28.16 26.59
N GLY A 348 -37.33 27.24 27.39
CA GLY A 348 -37.72 25.86 27.00
C GLY A 348 -39.22 25.67 26.65
N PRO A 349 -39.91 24.55 27.01
CA PRO A 349 -39.45 23.30 27.67
C PRO A 349 -40.06 21.95 27.14
N GLY A 350 -39.69 20.80 27.73
CA GLY A 350 -40.37 19.47 27.63
C GLY A 350 -39.38 18.28 27.74
N ASP A 351 -39.24 17.50 28.82
CA ASP A 351 -40.16 16.49 29.46
C ASP A 351 -40.27 15.18 28.62
N THR A 352 -40.16 13.93 29.10
CA THR A 352 -39.84 13.24 30.39
C THR A 352 -39.31 11.82 30.10
N GLY A 353 -38.61 11.15 31.05
CA GLY A 353 -38.28 9.71 30.89
C GLY A 353 -37.31 9.11 31.92
N SER A 354 -37.81 8.63 33.05
CA SER A 354 -37.05 8.04 34.18
C SER A 354 -36.98 6.51 34.17
N GLY A 355 -35.92 5.91 34.72
CA GLY A 355 -35.82 4.46 34.95
C GLY A 355 -34.62 4.02 35.79
N ASP A 356 -34.70 4.16 37.11
CA ASP A 356 -33.72 3.64 38.08
C ASP A 356 -33.89 2.12 38.32
N THR A 357 -32.79 1.39 38.60
CA THR A 357 -32.78 0.32 39.63
C THR A 357 -31.37 0.09 40.20
N ASP A 358 -31.18 0.60 41.41
CA ASP A 358 -30.51 0.03 42.59
C ASP A 358 -29.11 -0.63 42.56
N SER A 359 -28.26 -0.08 43.44
CA SER A 359 -26.96 -0.61 43.86
C SER A 359 -27.05 -1.54 45.09
N ILE A 360 -26.27 -2.63 45.09
CA ILE A 360 -25.71 -3.33 46.27
C ILE A 360 -24.29 -3.77 45.84
N GLY A 361 -23.16 -3.34 46.41
CA GLY A 361 -22.69 -3.63 47.77
C GLY A 361 -22.08 -5.05 47.84
N SER A 362 -20.89 -5.34 48.39
CA SER A 362 -19.88 -4.50 49.06
C SER A 362 -18.52 -5.25 49.18
N VAL A 363 -17.43 -4.48 49.30
CA VAL A 363 -16.18 -4.70 50.08
C VAL A 363 -15.58 -6.12 50.21
N GLY A 364 -14.30 -6.27 49.82
CA GLY A 364 -13.46 -7.43 50.12
C GLY A 364 -11.95 -7.13 50.04
N GLU A 365 -11.42 -6.40 51.03
CA GLU A 365 -10.01 -5.98 51.08
C GLU A 365 -9.09 -7.04 51.75
N SER A 366 -8.07 -7.53 51.03
CA SER A 366 -6.78 -8.04 51.52
C SER A 366 -5.98 -8.62 50.33
N GLY A 367 -4.68 -8.38 50.13
CA GLY A 367 -3.70 -7.71 50.97
C GLY A 367 -2.65 -8.68 51.50
N MET A 368 -1.64 -9.02 50.70
CA MET A 368 -0.36 -9.60 51.17
C MET A 368 0.80 -9.27 50.21
N ARG A 369 1.98 -9.08 50.81
CA ARG A 369 3.26 -8.73 50.17
C ARG A 369 3.98 -9.98 49.66
N GLY A 370 4.95 -9.75 48.76
CA GLY A 370 5.90 -10.77 48.30
C GLY A 370 7.04 -10.18 47.47
N GLU A 371 7.80 -9.26 48.05
CA GLU A 371 9.16 -8.98 47.57
C GLU A 371 10.07 -10.14 48.01
N GLU A 372 10.89 -10.71 47.12
CA GLU A 372 12.34 -10.87 47.34
C GLU A 372 13.07 -11.61 46.19
N GLU A 373 14.31 -11.14 45.96
CA GLU A 373 15.47 -11.85 45.39
C GLU A 373 15.43 -12.38 43.94
N GLY A 374 16.26 -11.74 43.09
CA GLY A 374 16.66 -12.27 41.79
C GLY A 374 18.00 -13.03 41.84
N CYS A 375 18.39 -13.62 40.71
CA CYS A 375 19.75 -14.13 40.51
C CYS A 375 20.15 -13.97 39.04
N GLY A 376 21.27 -13.29 38.78
CA GLY A 376 21.91 -13.28 37.46
C GLY A 376 23.20 -14.08 37.49
N CYS A 377 23.52 -14.77 36.41
CA CYS A 377 24.89 -15.13 36.03
C CYS A 377 24.98 -15.39 34.51
N GLN A 378 26.13 -15.05 33.93
CA GLN A 378 26.41 -15.07 32.49
C GLN A 378 27.06 -16.38 32.02
N SER A 379 27.35 -16.42 30.71
CA SER A 379 28.16 -17.41 29.97
C SER A 379 27.47 -18.74 29.66
N GLY A 380 27.62 -19.32 28.47
CA GLY A 380 28.34 -18.86 27.27
C GLY A 380 28.52 -20.03 26.30
N GLY A 381 28.47 -19.80 25.00
CA GLY A 381 28.56 -20.89 24.03
C GLY A 381 28.57 -20.45 22.57
N ASP A 382 29.77 -20.31 22.01
CA ASP A 382 29.99 -20.37 20.56
C ASP A 382 29.58 -21.75 20.01
N ALA A 383 28.81 -21.80 18.93
CA ALA A 383 28.99 -22.78 17.85
C ALA A 383 28.05 -22.52 16.66
N GLY A 384 28.61 -22.61 15.44
CA GLY A 384 27.85 -23.08 14.27
C GLY A 384 27.17 -22.01 13.43
N GLY A 385 27.96 -21.33 12.57
CA GLY A 385 27.39 -20.67 11.40
C GLY A 385 26.76 -21.70 10.46
N LEU A 386 25.46 -21.58 10.19
CA LEU A 386 24.74 -22.34 9.19
C LEU A 386 24.30 -21.37 8.09
N ALA A 387 24.95 -21.46 6.92
CA ALA A 387 24.63 -20.63 5.78
C ALA A 387 23.22 -20.99 5.27
N LEU A 388 22.27 -20.06 5.44
CA LEU A 388 20.90 -20.22 4.98
C LEU A 388 20.86 -19.95 3.47
N ALA A 389 21.09 -21.01 2.69
CA ALA A 389 21.02 -20.95 1.24
C ALA A 389 19.54 -20.84 0.81
N LEU A 390 19.14 -19.63 0.41
CA LEU A 390 17.88 -19.36 -0.28
C LEU A 390 17.76 -20.23 -1.54
N LEU A 391 16.97 -21.30 -1.44
CA LEU A 391 16.61 -22.15 -2.58
C LEU A 391 15.26 -21.66 -3.15
N VAL A 392 15.32 -20.58 -3.91
CA VAL A 392 14.22 -20.19 -4.79
C VAL A 392 14.12 -21.22 -5.92
N LEU A 393 13.02 -21.99 -5.95
CA LEU A 393 12.71 -22.93 -7.02
C LEU A 393 11.34 -22.57 -7.63
N PRO A 394 11.29 -22.07 -8.89
CA PRO A 394 10.04 -21.75 -9.54
C PRO A 394 9.37 -23.01 -10.10
N ALA A 395 8.29 -23.48 -9.46
CA ALA A 395 7.49 -24.62 -9.91
C ALA A 395 6.38 -24.20 -10.90
N LEU A 396 6.75 -23.54 -12.00
CA LEU A 396 5.83 -23.16 -13.09
C LEU A 396 5.30 -24.38 -13.86
N LEU A 397 4.30 -25.08 -13.31
CA LEU A 397 3.57 -26.15 -14.01
C LEU A 397 2.43 -25.61 -14.88
N ARG A 398 2.88 -25.07 -16.01
CA ARG A 398 2.12 -24.62 -17.19
C ARG A 398 1.02 -25.61 -17.65
N ARG A 399 -0.20 -25.53 -17.11
CA ARG A 399 -1.34 -26.36 -17.56
C ARG A 399 -2.11 -25.70 -18.71
N ARG A 400 -1.60 -25.88 -19.93
CA ARG A 400 -2.20 -25.40 -21.19
C ARG A 400 -3.47 -26.18 -21.55
N GLY A 401 -4.60 -25.85 -20.93
CA GLY A 401 -5.91 -26.45 -21.17
C GLY A 401 -6.67 -25.83 -22.35
N GLY A 402 -6.35 -26.20 -23.59
CA GLY A 402 -7.16 -25.79 -24.74
C GLY A 402 -8.45 -26.61 -24.87
N ARG A 403 -9.59 -25.95 -25.15
CA ARG A 403 -10.82 -26.62 -25.62
C ARG A 403 -11.43 -25.92 -26.84
N ARG A 404 -12.02 -26.75 -27.68
CA ARG A 404 -13.09 -26.44 -28.63
C ARG A 404 -14.42 -26.78 -27.97
#